data_AF-A0A8J8EAR6-F1
#
_entry.id   AF-A0A8J8EAR6-F1
#
_cell.length_a   1.000
_cell.length_b   1.000
_cell.length_c   1.000
_cell.angle_alpha   90.00
_cell.angle_beta   90.00
_cell.angle_gamma   90.00
#
_symmetry.space_group_name_H-M   'P 1'
#
loop_
_entity.id
_entity.type
_entity.pdbx_description
1 polymer ?
#
loop_
_entity_poly.entity_id
_entity_poly.type
_entity_poly.pdbx_seq_one_letter_code
_entity_poly.pdbx_strand_id
1 'polypeptide(L)'
;MKSQTKFRDVMPVIVALTPHGLWAFDLRTEEDHYIVNLPEDLDHFALSLSATYLPYMSPRTIRRYLTHLLDYLEIHDAYIVDGDLVRVEDGHLWGSKTMPELAEELRTIYGEDMEELLFGLYRLLVDLRKKFITEGIHYEGKIEI
;
A
#
# COMPACT_ATOMS: atom_id res chain seq x y z
N MET A 1 -9.54 -33.23 16.80
CA MET A 1 -9.70 -32.45 15.55
C MET A 1 -8.68 -31.33 15.56
N LYS A 2 -7.82 -31.19 14.53
CA LYS A 2 -6.98 -30.00 14.39
C LYS A 2 -7.88 -28.84 13.97
N SER A 3 -7.78 -27.71 14.67
CA SER A 3 -8.41 -26.45 14.27
C SER A 3 -8.03 -26.14 12.82
N GLN A 4 -9.00 -25.82 11.96
CA GLN A 4 -8.71 -25.27 10.64
C GLN A 4 -8.07 -23.90 10.82
N THR A 5 -6.88 -23.71 10.26
CA THR A 5 -6.23 -22.40 10.16
C THR A 5 -7.10 -21.49 9.30
N LYS A 6 -7.55 -20.37 9.85
CA LYS A 6 -8.26 -19.32 9.12
C LYS A 6 -7.27 -18.34 8.50
N PHE A 7 -7.70 -17.60 7.49
CA PHE A 7 -6.86 -16.60 6.82
C PHE A 7 -6.26 -15.58 7.80
N ARG A 8 -7.08 -15.08 8.74
CA ARG A 8 -6.66 -14.19 9.84
C ARG A 8 -5.58 -14.78 10.76
N ASP A 9 -5.36 -16.09 10.75
CA ASP A 9 -4.32 -16.74 11.54
C ASP A 9 -2.97 -16.75 10.80
N VAL A 10 -2.97 -16.53 9.47
CA VAL A 10 -1.78 -16.50 8.60
C VAL A 10 -1.41 -15.07 8.22
N MET A 11 -2.41 -14.24 7.90
CA MET A 11 -2.24 -12.81 7.63
C MET A 11 -3.21 -12.02 8.51
N PRO A 12 -2.84 -11.76 9.78
CA PRO A 12 -3.71 -11.06 10.72
C PRO A 12 -3.84 -9.57 10.43
N VAL A 13 -2.87 -8.98 9.71
CA VAL A 13 -2.87 -7.55 9.35
C VAL A 13 -2.75 -7.40 7.85
N ILE A 14 -3.61 -6.56 7.28
CA ILE A 14 -3.55 -6.09 5.89
C ILE A 14 -3.07 -4.65 5.92
N VAL A 15 -2.09 -4.30 5.09
CA VAL A 15 -1.73 -2.90 4.84
C VAL A 15 -2.03 -2.59 3.38
N ALA A 16 -2.80 -1.54 3.14
CA ALA A 16 -3.29 -1.18 1.83
C ALA A 16 -2.92 0.26 1.48
N LEU A 17 -2.55 0.48 0.21
CA LEU A 17 -2.56 1.81 -0.39
C LEU A 17 -3.92 2.01 -1.08
N THR A 18 -4.66 2.98 -0.56
CA THR A 18 -5.94 3.45 -1.11
C THR A 18 -5.71 4.76 -1.88
N PRO A 19 -6.69 5.23 -2.67
CA PRO A 19 -6.63 6.56 -3.29
C PRO A 19 -6.40 7.71 -2.28
N HIS A 20 -6.80 7.51 -1.01
CA HIS A 20 -6.73 8.53 0.05
C HIS A 20 -5.62 8.27 1.07
N GLY A 21 -4.70 7.34 0.78
CA GLY A 21 -3.53 7.10 1.63
C GLY A 21 -3.37 5.67 2.11
N LEU A 22 -2.55 5.51 3.15
CA LEU A 22 -2.15 4.21 3.68
C LEU A 22 -2.97 3.84 4.91
N TRP A 23 -3.45 2.61 4.91
CA TRP A 23 -4.26 2.04 5.98
C TRP A 23 -3.71 0.68 6.41
N ALA A 24 -3.82 0.38 7.70
CA ALA A 24 -3.64 -0.95 8.25
C ALA A 24 -4.98 -1.46 8.82
N PHE A 25 -5.30 -2.72 8.58
CA PHE A 25 -6.51 -3.39 9.06
C PHE A 25 -6.11 -4.65 9.83
N ASP A 26 -6.48 -4.74 11.11
CA ASP A 26 -6.32 -5.98 11.90
C ASP A 26 -7.56 -6.85 11.75
N LEU A 27 -7.42 -8.00 11.09
CA LEU A 27 -8.51 -8.95 10.84
C LEU A 27 -8.92 -9.74 12.10
N ARG A 28 -8.19 -9.60 13.21
CA ARG A 28 -8.51 -10.26 14.48
C ARG A 28 -9.42 -9.40 15.34
N THR A 29 -9.15 -8.10 15.38
CA THR A 29 -9.91 -7.11 16.15
C THR A 29 -10.96 -6.37 15.31
N GLU A 30 -10.87 -6.47 13.98
CA GLU A 30 -11.70 -5.71 13.03
C GLU A 30 -11.49 -4.19 13.17
N GLU A 31 -10.33 -3.77 13.69
CA GLU A 31 -9.94 -2.37 13.79
C GLU A 31 -9.13 -1.94 12.57
N ASP A 32 -9.37 -0.70 12.14
CA ASP A 32 -8.61 -0.01 11.12
C ASP A 32 -7.76 1.11 11.74
N HIS A 33 -6.58 1.32 11.15
CA HIS A 33 -5.66 2.35 11.56
C HIS A 33 -5.12 3.10 10.36
N TYR A 34 -5.16 4.41 10.50
CA TYR A 34 -4.74 5.33 9.49
C TYR A 34 -3.25 5.65 9.62
N ILE A 35 -2.49 5.50 8.53
CA ILE A 35 -1.02 5.67 8.54
C ILE A 35 -0.62 7.01 7.89
N VAL A 36 -1.14 7.33 6.70
CA VAL A 36 -0.73 8.51 5.91
C VAL A 36 -1.90 9.18 5.22
N ASN A 37 -2.06 10.49 5.47
CA ASN A 37 -2.82 11.57 4.80
C ASN A 37 -2.64 11.75 3.29
N LEU A 38 -3.42 11.23 2.34
CA LEU A 38 -3.25 11.66 0.94
C LEU A 38 -4.47 12.43 0.43
N PRO A 39 -4.30 13.66 -0.09
CA PRO A 39 -3.04 14.24 -0.60
C PRO A 39 -2.20 15.07 0.41
N GLU A 40 -2.64 15.28 1.64
CA GLU A 40 -2.05 16.24 2.59
C GLU A 40 -0.57 15.98 2.92
N ASP A 41 -0.21 14.71 3.11
CA ASP A 41 1.13 14.25 3.47
C ASP A 41 1.94 13.81 2.23
N LEU A 42 1.44 14.02 1.01
CA LEU A 42 2.05 13.48 -0.22
C LEU A 42 3.51 13.90 -0.40
N ASP A 43 3.85 15.15 -0.07
CA ASP A 43 5.23 15.65 -0.18
C ASP A 43 6.16 14.98 0.83
N HIS A 44 5.69 14.81 2.07
CA HIS A 44 6.45 14.14 3.12
C HIS A 44 6.63 12.66 2.79
N PHE A 45 5.55 12.00 2.37
CA PHE A 45 5.56 10.59 1.98
C PHE A 45 6.51 10.33 0.81
N ALA A 46 6.52 11.20 -0.20
CA ALA A 46 7.44 11.11 -1.32
C ALA A 46 8.92 11.31 -0.91
N LEU A 47 9.17 12.22 0.05
CA LEU A 47 10.50 12.41 0.61
C LEU A 47 10.98 11.16 1.35
N SER A 48 10.12 10.57 2.18
CA SER A 48 10.42 9.38 2.96
C SER A 48 10.64 8.14 2.08
N LEU A 49 9.81 7.95 1.05
CA LEU A 49 10.02 6.90 0.05
C LEU A 49 11.36 7.07 -0.68
N SER A 50 11.72 8.29 -1.05
CA SER A 50 13.02 8.59 -1.66
C SER A 50 14.15 8.21 -0.71
N ALA A 51 14.08 8.61 0.56
CA ALA A 51 15.15 8.36 1.52
C ALA A 51 15.38 6.86 1.80
N THR A 52 14.31 6.08 1.87
CA THR A 52 14.36 4.71 2.42
C THR A 52 14.25 3.62 1.36
N TYR A 53 13.34 3.76 0.41
CA TYR A 53 12.98 2.68 -0.52
C TYR A 53 13.51 2.92 -1.94
N LEU A 54 13.61 4.19 -2.35
CA LEU A 54 13.98 4.60 -3.71
C LEU A 54 15.06 5.72 -3.69
N PRO A 55 16.26 5.48 -3.11
CA PRO A 55 17.30 6.51 -2.91
C PRO A 55 17.88 7.09 -4.20
N TYR A 56 17.63 6.46 -5.34
CA TYR A 56 18.02 6.92 -6.67
C TYR A 56 16.94 7.78 -7.34
N MET A 57 15.71 7.78 -6.82
CA MET A 57 14.59 8.53 -7.39
C MET A 57 14.32 9.79 -6.57
N SER A 58 14.24 10.95 -7.24
CA SER A 58 14.01 12.21 -6.53
C SER A 58 12.61 12.25 -5.90
N PRO A 59 12.42 12.91 -4.73
CA PRO A 59 11.10 13.08 -4.13
C PRO A 59 10.07 13.70 -5.08
N ARG A 60 10.51 14.64 -5.93
CA ARG A 60 9.64 15.27 -6.94
C ARG A 60 9.14 14.26 -7.98
N THR A 61 10.01 13.34 -8.41
CA THR A 61 9.66 12.27 -9.35
C THR A 61 8.69 11.29 -8.70
N ILE A 62 8.98 10.85 -7.46
CA ILE A 62 8.11 9.97 -6.68
C ILE A 62 6.73 10.59 -6.49
N ARG A 63 6.67 11.85 -6.04
CA ARG A 63 5.40 12.59 -5.85
C ARG A 63 4.55 12.60 -7.13
N ARG A 64 5.16 12.83 -8.29
CA ARG A 64 4.46 12.84 -9.58
C ARG A 64 3.86 11.47 -9.89
N TYR A 65 4.63 10.40 -9.76
CA TYR A 65 4.14 9.05 -10.04
C TYR A 65 3.14 8.56 -8.99
N LEU A 66 3.31 8.92 -7.71
CA LEU A 66 2.30 8.69 -6.68
C LEU A 66 0.98 9.36 -7.06
N THR A 67 1.01 10.61 -7.54
CA THR A 67 -0.22 11.28 -7.98
C THR A 67 -0.93 10.48 -9.09
N HIS A 68 -0.19 10.05 -10.12
CA HIS A 68 -0.74 9.22 -11.19
C HIS A 68 -1.28 7.87 -10.70
N LEU A 69 -0.60 7.27 -9.72
CA LEU A 69 -1.04 6.00 -9.14
C LEU A 69 -2.33 6.17 -8.33
N LEU A 70 -2.43 7.22 -7.48
CA LEU A 70 -3.64 7.49 -6.70
C LEU A 70 -4.83 7.80 -7.62
N ASP A 71 -4.62 8.59 -8.67
CA ASP A 71 -5.64 8.85 -9.69
C ASP A 71 -6.10 7.55 -10.38
N TYR A 72 -5.17 6.65 -10.71
CA TYR A 72 -5.47 5.34 -11.28
C TYR A 72 -6.32 4.50 -10.32
N LEU A 73 -5.94 4.44 -9.04
CA LEU A 73 -6.69 3.70 -8.02
C LEU A 73 -8.11 4.23 -7.84
N GLU A 74 -8.28 5.55 -7.84
CA GLU A 74 -9.59 6.22 -7.74
C GLU A 74 -10.48 5.85 -8.96
N ILE A 75 -9.97 6.00 -10.17
CA ILE A 75 -10.73 5.72 -11.42
C ILE A 75 -11.20 4.26 -11.49
N HIS A 76 -10.43 3.34 -10.90
CA HIS A 76 -10.69 1.91 -10.98
C HIS A 76 -11.40 1.33 -9.75
N ASP A 77 -11.78 2.16 -8.77
CA ASP A 77 -12.32 1.77 -7.47
C ASP A 77 -11.47 0.63 -6.85
N ALA A 78 -10.16 0.87 -6.76
CA ALA A 78 -9.18 -0.17 -6.45
C ALA A 78 -8.16 0.26 -5.39
N TYR A 79 -7.65 -0.72 -4.66
CA TYR A 79 -6.55 -0.58 -3.69
C TYR A 79 -5.36 -1.44 -4.12
N ILE A 80 -4.18 -1.11 -3.61
CA ILE A 80 -3.03 -2.00 -3.65
C ILE A 80 -2.89 -2.70 -2.30
N VAL A 81 -2.95 -4.03 -2.32
CA VAL A 81 -2.78 -4.90 -1.16
C VAL A 81 -1.70 -5.91 -1.49
N ASP A 82 -0.61 -5.92 -0.72
CA ASP A 82 0.56 -6.78 -1.00
C ASP A 82 1.13 -6.65 -2.42
N GLY A 83 0.99 -5.47 -3.03
CA GLY A 83 1.41 -5.21 -4.41
C GLY A 83 0.38 -5.60 -5.48
N ASP A 84 -0.63 -6.39 -5.12
CA ASP A 84 -1.70 -6.76 -6.04
C ASP A 84 -2.77 -5.67 -6.09
N LEU A 85 -3.39 -5.48 -7.26
CA LEU A 85 -4.54 -4.62 -7.44
C LEU A 85 -5.80 -5.36 -7.01
N VAL A 86 -6.52 -4.77 -6.06
CA VAL A 86 -7.76 -5.32 -5.52
C VAL A 86 -8.88 -4.31 -5.74
N ARG A 87 -9.92 -4.69 -6.47
CA ARG A 87 -11.10 -3.85 -6.70
C ARG A 87 -12.08 -3.97 -5.55
N VAL A 88 -12.79 -2.88 -5.28
CA VAL A 88 -13.82 -2.81 -4.25
C VAL A 88 -15.17 -2.72 -4.97
N GLU A 89 -15.94 -3.80 -4.93
CA GLU A 89 -17.28 -3.86 -5.53
C GLU A 89 -18.29 -4.26 -4.44
N ASP A 90 -19.31 -3.43 -4.22
CA ASP A 90 -20.34 -3.62 -3.20
C ASP A 90 -19.77 -3.92 -1.80
N GLY A 91 -18.69 -3.23 -1.43
CA GLY A 91 -17.98 -3.41 -0.15
C GLY A 91 -17.15 -4.70 -0.05
N HIS A 92 -17.02 -5.46 -1.14
CA HIS A 92 -16.22 -6.68 -1.20
C HIS A 92 -14.93 -6.45 -1.99
N LEU A 93 -13.85 -7.08 -1.53
CA LEU A 93 -12.53 -7.03 -2.16
C LEU A 93 -12.37 -8.17 -3.17
N TRP A 94 -12.07 -7.81 -4.42
CA TRP A 94 -11.86 -8.75 -5.53
C TRP A 94 -10.47 -8.57 -6.11
N GLY A 95 -9.66 -9.64 -6.10
CA GLY A 95 -8.36 -9.62 -6.77
C GLY A 95 -8.54 -9.33 -8.26
N SER A 96 -7.95 -8.24 -8.74
CA SER A 96 -8.12 -7.77 -10.12
C SER A 96 -6.87 -8.01 -10.96
N LYS A 97 -5.68 -7.68 -10.45
CA LYS A 97 -4.39 -7.89 -11.13
C LYS A 97 -3.35 -8.27 -10.11
N THR A 98 -2.49 -9.20 -10.47
CA THR A 98 -1.28 -9.49 -9.69
C THR A 98 -0.26 -8.34 -9.85
N MET A 99 0.66 -8.22 -8.91
CA MET A 99 1.73 -7.23 -8.95
C MET A 99 2.49 -7.20 -10.29
N PRO A 100 2.89 -8.33 -10.91
CA PRO A 100 3.54 -8.30 -12.22
C PRO A 100 2.65 -7.76 -13.34
N GLU A 101 1.36 -8.09 -13.34
CA GLU A 101 0.40 -7.60 -14.34
C GLU A 101 0.16 -6.10 -14.18
N LEU A 102 0.02 -5.62 -12.94
CA LEU A 102 -0.12 -4.20 -12.63
C LEU A 102 1.14 -3.42 -13.04
N ALA A 103 2.32 -3.94 -12.71
CA ALA A 103 3.60 -3.33 -13.07
C ALA A 103 3.75 -3.16 -14.59
N GLU A 104 3.45 -4.21 -15.36
CA GLU A 104 3.53 -4.19 -16.83
C GLU A 104 2.60 -3.12 -17.44
N GLU A 105 1.38 -3.03 -16.95
CA GLU A 105 0.40 -2.05 -17.40
C GLU A 105 0.82 -0.63 -17.06
N LEU A 106 1.17 -0.38 -15.80
CA LEU A 106 1.59 0.94 -15.35
C LEU A 106 2.89 1.39 -16.02
N ARG A 107 3.82 0.48 -16.30
CA ARG A 107 5.00 0.76 -17.13
C ARG A 107 4.60 1.19 -18.53
N THR A 108 3.64 0.51 -19.15
CA THR A 108 3.17 0.85 -20.50
C THR A 108 2.53 2.23 -20.55
N ILE A 109 1.80 2.63 -19.51
CA ILE A 109 1.09 3.92 -19.45
C ILE A 109 2.02 5.07 -19.05
N TYR A 110 2.85 4.85 -18.02
CA TYR A 110 3.58 5.93 -17.32
C TYR A 110 5.11 5.84 -17.42
N GLY A 111 5.66 4.72 -17.93
CA GLY A 111 7.11 4.49 -18.09
C GLY A 111 7.75 3.65 -16.98
N GLU A 112 9.02 3.28 -17.17
CA GLU A 112 9.77 2.36 -16.29
C GLU A 112 9.85 2.81 -14.83
N ASP A 113 9.97 4.12 -14.57
CA ASP A 113 10.01 4.66 -13.21
C ASP A 113 8.76 4.32 -12.39
N MET A 114 7.61 4.07 -13.03
CA MET A 114 6.38 3.70 -12.33
C MET A 114 6.44 2.28 -11.78
N GLU A 115 7.05 1.35 -12.52
CA GLU A 115 7.29 -0.01 -12.05
C GLU A 115 8.22 0.01 -10.83
N GLU A 116 9.29 0.81 -10.88
CA GLU A 116 10.20 1.03 -9.75
C GLU A 116 9.48 1.61 -8.52
N LEU A 117 8.59 2.60 -8.71
CA LEU A 117 7.76 3.13 -7.64
C LEU A 117 6.91 2.02 -7.00
N LEU A 118 6.25 1.20 -7.81
CA LEU A 118 5.38 0.13 -7.34
C LEU A 118 6.17 -0.89 -6.50
N PHE A 119 7.38 -1.26 -6.90
CA PHE A 119 8.26 -2.12 -6.09
C PHE A 119 8.75 -1.44 -4.80
N GLY A 120 8.98 -0.14 -4.81
CA GLY A 120 9.25 0.65 -3.61
C GLY A 120 8.09 0.59 -2.62
N LEU A 121 6.87 0.82 -3.11
CA LEU A 121 5.64 0.75 -2.31
C LEU A 121 5.37 -0.65 -1.77
N TYR A 122 5.56 -1.70 -2.58
CA TYR A 122 5.42 -3.08 -2.13
C TYR A 122 6.32 -3.37 -0.91
N ARG A 123 7.59 -2.95 -0.96
CA ARG A 123 8.52 -3.12 0.17
C ARG A 123 8.04 -2.37 1.41
N LEU A 124 7.59 -1.13 1.26
CA LEU A 124 7.00 -0.36 2.35
C LEU A 124 5.79 -1.07 2.99
N LEU A 125 4.83 -1.54 2.18
CA LEU A 125 3.64 -2.23 2.67
C LEU A 125 3.99 -3.49 3.46
N VAL A 126 4.97 -4.26 2.95
CA VAL A 126 5.48 -5.47 3.63
C VAL A 126 6.11 -5.11 4.98
N ASP A 127 6.91 -4.06 5.05
CA ASP A 127 7.59 -3.64 6.29
C ASP A 127 6.60 -3.09 7.32
N LEU A 128 5.66 -2.23 6.89
CA LEU A 128 4.57 -1.74 7.75
C LEU A 128 3.76 -2.90 8.32
N ARG A 129 3.38 -3.87 7.49
CA ARG A 129 2.63 -5.04 7.95
C ARG A 129 3.42 -5.82 9.01
N LYS A 130 4.71 -6.09 8.79
CA LYS A 130 5.56 -6.79 9.77
C LYS A 130 5.62 -6.01 11.09
N LYS A 131 5.74 -4.69 11.02
CA LYS A 131 5.75 -3.80 12.17
C LYS A 131 4.45 -3.95 12.97
N PHE A 132 3.29 -3.81 12.32
CA PHE A 132 1.98 -3.95 12.98
C PHE A 132 1.71 -5.35 13.53
N ILE A 133 2.19 -6.40 12.87
CA ILE A 133 2.09 -7.78 13.38
C ILE A 133 2.90 -7.92 14.68
N THR A 134 4.06 -7.28 14.76
CA THR A 134 5.00 -7.42 15.89
C THR A 134 4.64 -6.51 17.07
N GLU A 135 4.25 -5.27 16.78
CA GLU A 135 4.03 -4.21 17.77
C GLU A 135 2.55 -4.02 18.14
N GLY A 136 1.62 -4.52 17.32
CA GLY A 136 0.18 -4.26 17.44
C GLY A 136 -0.24 -2.95 16.77
N ILE A 137 -1.53 -2.84 16.43
CA ILE A 137 -2.09 -1.64 15.76
C ILE A 137 -2.25 -0.44 16.72
N HIS A 138 -2.24 -0.67 18.04
CA HIS A 138 -2.36 0.38 19.07
C HIS A 138 -1.09 1.25 19.26
N TYR A 139 -0.22 1.35 18.25
CA TYR A 139 0.98 2.16 18.35
C TYR A 139 0.62 3.65 18.32
N GLU A 140 0.58 4.30 19.49
CA GLU A 140 0.37 5.75 19.66
C GLU A 140 1.60 6.60 19.27
N GLY A 141 2.70 5.97 18.85
CA GLY A 141 3.87 6.68 18.34
C GLY A 141 3.65 7.13 16.90
N LYS A 142 4.04 8.37 16.59
CA LYS A 142 4.15 8.79 15.18
C LYS A 142 4.99 7.77 14.44
N ILE A 143 4.44 7.17 13.40
CA ILE A 143 5.24 6.42 12.43
C ILE A 143 6.05 7.50 11.71
N GLU A 144 7.30 7.70 12.14
CA GLU A 144 8.27 8.45 11.37
C GLU A 144 8.57 7.62 10.12
N ILE A 145 7.92 7.97 9.00
CA ILE A 145 8.22 7.46 7.67
C ILE A 145 9.39 8.27 7.13
#